data_AF-A0A959VZA8-F1
#
_entry.id   AF-A0A959VZA8-F1
#
_cell.length_a   1.000
_cell.length_b   1.000
_cell.length_c   1.000
_cell.angle_alpha   90.00
_cell.angle_beta   90.00
_cell.angle_gamma   90.00
#
_symmetry.space_group_name_H-M   'P 1'
#
loop_
_entity.id
_entity.type
_entity.pdbx_description
1 polymer ?
#
loop_
_entity_poly.entity_id
_entity_poly.type
_entity_poly.pdbx_seq_one_letter_code
_entity_poly.pdbx_strand_id
1 'polypeptide(L)'
;MSPAATLERLADRVREEGPPLAVADGSSFGSPSLGDLVAAGPRTGDRGADYAFVVEAVREGYLCHYGSPRVLEAADQDLALLAGDLFYAIGISGLAQLDDLESTGILS
;
A
#
# COMPACT_ATOMS: atom_id res chain seq x y z
N MET A 1 -4.00 -7.64 13.00
CA MET A 1 -4.56 -7.99 11.67
C MET A 1 -3.55 -8.92 10.99
N SER A 2 -3.99 -9.93 10.22
CA SER A 2 -3.04 -10.82 9.53
C SER A 2 -2.39 -10.13 8.33
N PRO A 3 -1.24 -10.61 7.83
CA PRO A 3 -0.54 -10.08 6.66
C PRO A 3 -1.46 -9.88 5.44
N ALA A 4 -2.20 -10.92 5.07
CA ALA A 4 -3.11 -10.91 3.93
C ALA A 4 -4.20 -9.81 4.03
N ALA A 5 -4.59 -9.44 5.25
CA ALA A 5 -5.58 -8.39 5.47
C ALA A 5 -5.07 -6.99 5.10
N THR A 6 -3.75 -6.76 5.03
CA THR A 6 -3.19 -5.45 4.65
C THR A 6 -3.40 -5.15 3.17
N LEU A 7 -3.09 -6.11 2.30
CA LEU A 7 -3.30 -5.93 0.85
C LEU A 7 -4.77 -5.92 0.50
N GLU A 8 -5.60 -6.65 1.25
CA GLU A 8 -7.06 -6.59 1.11
C GLU A 8 -7.63 -5.23 1.53
N ARG A 9 -7.14 -4.64 2.63
CA ARG A 9 -7.45 -3.26 3.01
C ARG A 9 -7.04 -2.25 1.92
N LEU A 10 -5.90 -2.46 1.28
CA LEU A 10 -5.45 -1.61 0.18
C LEU A 10 -6.33 -1.77 -1.06
N ALA A 11 -6.72 -2.99 -1.39
CA ALA A 11 -7.67 -3.29 -2.45
C ALA A 11 -9.03 -2.62 -2.20
N ASP A 12 -9.56 -2.68 -0.99
CA ASP A 12 -10.79 -1.97 -0.61
C ASP A 12 -10.65 -0.46 -0.81
N ARG A 13 -9.52 0.11 -0.39
CA ARG A 13 -9.25 1.54 -0.59
C ARG A 13 -9.22 1.93 -2.07
N VAL A 14 -8.70 1.07 -2.96
CA VAL A 14 -8.74 1.29 -4.42
C VAL A 14 -10.16 1.18 -4.96
N ARG A 15 -10.96 0.21 -4.48
CA ARG A 15 -12.38 0.11 -4.87
C ARG A 15 -13.16 1.36 -4.53
N GLU A 16 -12.80 2.06 -3.45
CA GLU A 16 -13.39 3.35 -3.07
C GLU A 16 -13.03 4.50 -4.04
N GLU A 17 -11.85 4.47 -4.67
CA GLU A 17 -11.47 5.44 -5.71
C GLU A 17 -12.29 5.23 -7.00
N GLY A 18 -12.60 3.97 -7.32
CA GLY A 18 -13.43 3.61 -8.46
C GLY A 18 -12.72 3.68 -9.81
N PRO A 19 -13.48 3.70 -10.93
CA PRO A 19 -12.91 3.70 -12.27
C PRO A 19 -11.99 4.90 -12.52
N PRO A 20 -10.90 4.73 -13.30
CA PRO A 20 -10.60 3.59 -14.17
C PRO A 20 -9.83 2.42 -13.51
N LEU A 21 -9.59 2.47 -12.20
CA LEU A 21 -8.83 1.43 -11.52
C LEU A 21 -9.68 0.15 -11.33
N ALA A 22 -9.14 -0.98 -11.76
CA ALA A 22 -9.72 -2.30 -11.52
C ALA A 22 -8.82 -3.08 -10.55
N VAL A 23 -9.42 -3.66 -9.53
CA VAL A 23 -8.72 -4.54 -8.57
C VAL A 23 -8.69 -5.95 -9.13
N ALA A 24 -7.56 -6.64 -9.02
CA ALA A 24 -7.39 -8.00 -9.50
C ALA A 24 -8.38 -8.97 -8.84
N ASP A 25 -9.02 -9.83 -9.64
CA ASP A 25 -9.89 -10.92 -9.18
C ASP A 25 -9.04 -12.11 -8.71
N GLY A 26 -8.91 -12.33 -7.39
CA GLY A 26 -8.19 -13.52 -6.89
C GLY A 26 -7.85 -13.55 -5.41
N SER A 27 -7.86 -14.75 -4.82
CA SER A 27 -7.88 -15.05 -3.38
C SER A 27 -6.57 -14.86 -2.59
N SER A 28 -5.62 -14.06 -3.07
CA SER A 28 -4.44 -13.60 -2.32
C SER A 28 -3.60 -12.67 -3.19
N PHE A 29 -3.40 -11.43 -2.75
CA PHE A 29 -2.53 -10.44 -3.39
C PHE A 29 -1.02 -10.75 -3.22
N GLY A 30 -0.65 -12.00 -2.91
CA GLY A 30 0.70 -12.39 -2.55
C GLY A 30 1.05 -12.09 -1.08
N SER A 31 2.32 -12.26 -0.71
CA SER A 31 2.80 -12.04 0.66
C SER A 31 3.19 -10.56 0.87
N PRO A 32 2.67 -9.87 1.91
CA PRO A 32 3.10 -8.53 2.30
C PRO A 32 4.31 -8.60 3.24
N SER A 33 5.39 -9.22 2.77
CA SER A 33 6.57 -9.51 3.60
C SER A 33 7.25 -8.26 4.16
N LEU A 34 7.11 -7.11 3.48
CA LEU A 34 7.62 -5.83 3.98
C LEU A 34 6.71 -5.26 5.08
N GLY A 35 5.39 -5.33 4.88
CA GLY A 35 4.40 -4.97 5.88
C GLY A 35 4.56 -5.81 7.16
N ASP A 36 4.81 -7.12 7.02
CA ASP A 36 5.04 -8.02 8.15
C ASP A 36 6.29 -7.67 8.94
N LEU A 37 7.38 -7.40 8.22
CA LEU A 37 8.65 -6.99 8.83
C LEU A 37 8.48 -5.68 9.62
N VAL A 38 7.74 -4.72 9.05
CA VAL A 38 7.50 -3.42 9.66
C VAL A 38 6.56 -3.55 10.86
N ALA A 39 5.49 -4.34 10.75
CA ALA A 39 4.55 -4.60 11.84
C ALA A 39 5.25 -5.20 13.06
N ALA A 40 6.25 -6.06 12.86
CA ALA A 40 7.04 -6.65 13.94
C ALA A 40 8.11 -5.70 14.53
N GLY A 41 8.29 -4.51 13.94
CA GLY A 41 9.31 -3.56 14.36
C GLY A 41 9.00 -2.91 15.71
N PRO A 42 10.00 -2.70 16.59
CA PRO A 42 9.76 -2.19 17.95
C PRO A 42 9.24 -0.73 17.98
N ARG A 43 9.39 0.03 16.89
CA ARG A 43 8.91 1.42 16.79
C ARG A 43 7.41 1.53 16.48
N THR A 44 6.79 0.47 15.96
CA THR A 44 5.38 0.52 15.58
C THR A 44 4.44 0.27 16.76
N GLY A 45 4.92 -0.42 17.80
CA GLY A 45 4.16 -0.74 18.99
C GLY A 45 2.84 -1.45 18.64
N ASP A 46 1.74 -1.02 19.25
CA ASP A 46 0.41 -1.59 18.98
C ASP A 46 -0.16 -1.18 17.61
N ARG A 47 0.50 -0.27 16.88
CA ARG A 47 0.09 0.27 15.57
C ARG A 47 0.73 -0.47 14.38
N GLY A 48 1.34 -1.64 14.61
CA GLY A 48 2.04 -2.40 13.58
C GLY A 48 1.24 -2.61 12.29
N ALA A 49 -0.07 -2.84 12.39
CA ALA A 49 -0.93 -3.02 11.22
C ALA A 49 -1.08 -1.75 10.35
N ASP A 50 -1.06 -0.56 10.96
CA ASP A 50 -1.19 0.69 10.21
C ASP A 50 0.14 1.04 9.51
N TYR A 51 1.27 0.80 10.15
CA TYR A 51 2.57 0.93 9.48
C TYR A 51 2.77 -0.11 8.37
N ALA A 52 2.24 -1.33 8.53
CA ALA A 52 2.22 -2.32 7.46
C ALA A 52 1.42 -1.83 6.25
N PHE A 53 0.25 -1.22 6.48
CA PHE A 53 -0.56 -0.61 5.42
C PHE A 53 0.20 0.50 4.68
N VAL A 54 0.85 1.41 5.40
CA VAL A 54 1.69 2.47 4.81
C VAL A 54 2.75 1.88 3.88
N VAL A 55 3.52 0.91 4.37
CA VAL A 55 4.65 0.37 3.62
C VAL A 55 4.19 -0.47 2.42
N GLU A 56 3.13 -1.24 2.56
CA GLU A 56 2.59 -2.01 1.43
C GLU A 56 1.94 -1.10 0.38
N ALA A 57 1.33 0.03 0.76
CA ALA A 57 0.87 1.03 -0.19
C ALA A 57 2.04 1.64 -0.97
N VAL A 58 3.10 2.07 -0.31
CA VAL A 58 4.33 2.57 -0.98
C VAL A 58 4.93 1.49 -1.88
N ARG A 59 4.92 0.22 -1.46
CA ARG A 59 5.42 -0.90 -2.26
C ARG A 59 4.56 -1.14 -3.50
N GLU A 60 3.23 -1.07 -3.41
CA GLU A 60 2.36 -1.13 -4.59
C GLU A 60 2.63 0.02 -5.54
N GLY A 61 2.89 1.23 -5.02
CA GLY A 61 3.31 2.38 -5.83
C GLY A 61 4.56 2.09 -6.65
N TYR A 62 5.60 1.57 -5.99
CA TYR A 62 6.84 1.14 -6.64
C TYR A 62 6.60 0.06 -7.70
N LEU A 63 5.76 -0.94 -7.41
CA LEU A 63 5.49 -2.03 -8.35
C LEU A 63 4.69 -1.56 -9.56
N CYS A 64 3.80 -0.58 -9.41
CA CYS A 64 3.12 0.04 -10.54
C CYS A 64 4.10 0.78 -11.47
N HIS A 65 5.10 1.47 -10.92
CA HIS A 65 6.09 2.22 -11.70
C HIS A 65 7.16 1.34 -12.34
N TYR A 66 7.60 0.29 -11.64
CA TYR A 66 8.86 -0.41 -11.98
C TYR A 66 8.75 -1.93 -12.02
N GLY A 67 7.57 -2.49 -11.75
CA GLY A 67 7.39 -3.93 -11.62
C GLY A 67 6.02 -4.40 -12.09
N SER A 68 5.47 -5.36 -11.36
CA SER A 68 4.11 -5.86 -11.59
C SER A 68 3.29 -5.60 -10.33
N PRO A 69 2.24 -4.75 -10.39
CA PRO A 69 1.37 -4.50 -9.25
C PRO A 69 0.69 -5.80 -8.81
N ARG A 70 0.43 -5.90 -7.51
CA ARG A 70 -0.25 -7.05 -6.91
C ARG A 70 -1.75 -6.81 -6.80
N VAL A 71 -2.16 -5.58 -6.49
CA VAL A 71 -3.55 -5.21 -6.20
C VAL A 71 -4.37 -4.91 -7.46
N LEU A 72 -3.75 -4.32 -8.49
CA LEU A 72 -4.46 -3.92 -9.70
C LEU A 72 -4.53 -5.06 -10.73
N GLU A 73 -5.68 -5.17 -11.40
CA GLU A 73 -5.77 -5.92 -12.65
C GLU A 73 -4.94 -5.19 -13.72
N ALA A 74 -4.31 -5.97 -14.62
CA ALA A 74 -3.35 -5.56 -15.66
C ALA A 74 -3.61 -4.18 -16.30
N ALA A 75 -3.26 -3.13 -15.57
CA ALA A 75 -3.42 -1.75 -16.01
C ALA A 75 -2.44 -1.51 -17.17
N ASP A 76 -2.88 -0.75 -18.18
CA ASP A 76 -1.93 -0.25 -19.18
C ASP A 76 -0.87 0.63 -18.51
N GLN A 77 0.26 0.79 -19.17
CA GLN A 77 1.44 1.40 -18.57
C GLN A 77 1.19 2.84 -18.08
N ASP A 78 0.37 3.62 -18.78
CA ASP A 78 0.10 5.01 -18.42
C ASP A 78 -0.81 5.07 -17.18
N LEU A 79 -1.82 4.21 -17.14
CA LEU A 79 -2.68 4.09 -15.95
C LEU A 79 -1.90 3.55 -14.75
N ALA A 80 -1.01 2.58 -14.95
CA ALA A 80 -0.15 2.05 -13.90
C ALA A 80 0.75 3.15 -13.31
N LEU A 81 1.32 4.04 -14.14
CA LEU A 81 2.12 5.16 -13.66
C LEU A 81 1.31 6.07 -12.71
N LEU A 82 0.10 6.46 -13.10
CA LEU A 82 -0.79 7.30 -12.27
C LEU A 82 -1.27 6.57 -11.01
N ALA A 83 -1.59 5.28 -11.13
CA ALA A 83 -1.98 4.48 -9.97
C ALA A 83 -0.82 4.35 -8.97
N GLY A 84 0.42 4.33 -9.46
CA GLY A 84 1.60 4.36 -8.61
C GLY A 84 1.68 5.64 -7.77
N ASP A 85 1.41 6.80 -8.38
CA ASP A 85 1.37 8.09 -7.68
C ASP A 85 0.27 8.11 -6.60
N LEU A 86 -0.91 7.55 -6.92
CA LEU A 86 -2.00 7.39 -5.96
C LEU A 86 -1.58 6.51 -4.78
N PHE A 87 -0.93 5.37 -5.02
CA PHE A 87 -0.49 4.48 -3.95
C PHE A 87 0.57 5.12 -3.04
N TYR A 88 1.51 5.88 -3.60
CA TYR A 88 2.43 6.69 -2.80
C TYR A 88 1.67 7.72 -1.96
N ALA A 89 0.70 8.43 -2.54
CA ALA A 89 -0.11 9.40 -1.82
C ALA A 89 -0.92 8.75 -0.67
N ILE A 90 -1.48 7.56 -0.89
CA ILE A 90 -2.18 6.77 0.15
C ILE A 90 -1.22 6.43 1.29
N GLY A 91 -0.02 5.93 0.98
CA GLY A 91 0.98 5.57 1.98
C GLY A 91 1.46 6.76 2.80
N ILE A 92 1.84 7.87 2.15
CA ILE A 92 2.34 9.08 2.82
C ILE A 92 1.23 9.73 3.65
N SER A 93 0.00 9.81 3.12
CA SER A 93 -1.15 10.35 3.87
C SER A 93 -1.49 9.47 5.07
N GLY A 94 -1.43 8.14 4.90
CA GLY A 94 -1.62 7.20 6.00
C GLY A 94 -0.58 7.38 7.10
N LEU A 95 0.69 7.59 6.74
CA LEU A 95 1.75 7.83 7.71
C LEU A 95 1.56 9.16 8.47
N ALA A 96 1.17 10.21 7.76
CA ALA A 96 0.86 11.51 8.37
C ALA A 96 -0.28 11.39 9.39
N GLN A 97 -1.29 10.56 9.12
CA GLN A 97 -2.40 10.29 10.06
C GLN A 97 -1.98 9.50 11.31
N LEU A 98 -0.80 8.88 11.31
CA LEU A 98 -0.24 8.24 12.51
C LEU A 98 0.48 9.25 13.44
N ASP A 99 0.49 10.54 13.07
CA ASP A 99 1.20 11.61 13.77
C ASP A 99 2.71 11.30 13.96
N ASP A 100 3.29 10.50 13.06
CA ASP A 100 4.73 10.18 13.05
C ASP A 100 5.50 11.18 12.19
N LEU A 101 5.63 12.40 12.72
CA LEU A 101 6.24 13.53 12.01
C LEU A 101 7.69 13.26 11.58
N GLU A 102 8.44 12.49 12.36
CA GLU A 102 9.82 12.11 12.02
C GLU A 102 9.82 11.25 10.75
N SER A 103 9.03 10.18 10.74
CA SER A 103 8.97 9.28 9.59
C SER A 103 8.33 9.97 8.37
N THR A 104 7.30 10.80 8.56
CA THR A 104 6.70 11.58 7.47
C THR A 104 7.74 12.51 6.83
N GLY A 105 8.52 13.25 7.63
CA GLY A 105 9.55 14.16 7.11
C GLY A 105 10.71 13.47 6.40
N ILE A 106 10.93 12.16 6.61
CA ILE A 106 11.90 11.36 5.86
C ILE A 106 11.33 10.92 4.49
N LEU A 107 10.01 10.75 4.40
CA LEU A 107 9.33 10.18 3.22
C LEU A 107 8.69 11.22 2.29
N SER A 108 8.53 12.48 2.72
CA SER A 108 7.97 13.61 1.94
C SER A 108 9.05 14.56 1.44
#